data_AF-A0A7V7XG38-F1
#
_entry.id   AF-A0A7V7XG38-F1
#
_cell.length_a   1.000
_cell.length_b   1.000
_cell.length_c   1.000
_cell.angle_alpha   90.00
_cell.angle_beta   90.00
_cell.angle_gamma   90.00
#
_symmetry.space_group_name_H-M   'P 1'
#
loop_
_entity.id
_entity.type
_entity.pdbx_description
1 polymer ?
#
loop_
_entity_poly.entity_id
_entity_poly.type
_entity_poly.pdbx_seq_one_letter_code
_entity_poly.pdbx_strand_id
1 'polypeptide(L)'
;MKQIKILFLFILLLLIPASYQMVSARSPVFQQDGLPPVIVTFTSELKTVTVAEAEAGTVTTNLSWQTFGVRETDELQLYAYEISTWVRLVDENGEPLALEPNSSVAVPVRHPLNFNPPTYRLIIVDEFDQSVSEKIVTIPYAGEEIEAAAQPTPTGTTTTTPPPVTVVAQPELLAFTAVESSIAANDLVYGDPRINVSWQVANRTSTSNLVFEQVLPNGTSVNVELPRGNLWVSSSGSGAIRPVYPEGDDTVVLRLRLVDLATNETLSEAAAVVAISGTVSTPTPRPTQAPQPTQDPNQAQQPAPANSGNPAPVVAAGAGGGYEIGGHVNGYGFVNEMRSAGMSWVKKQIRWRRGEGTGAAAGAISEAHANGFKILLGIVGFREDMGDFENYTNEFAAYLGQVAALGPEAIEVWNEPNIDREWPAGTISGGSYTQMLAKAYNAIKANNSGVMVISGAPAPTGFFGGSCTASGCDDNVFLAQMANAGAAQYMDCVGAHYNEGIISPDNRSGDPRGGHYTRYFWGMLDLYYNAFGGSRKVCWTELGYLSPEGYGQLPPAFGWAGGTTLAQHAEWLGRASRLSRDSGRVRLMIIWNVDFRNFGDDPMGGYAIIRPDGSCPACGPLAASVQ
;
A
#
# COMPACT_ATOMS: atom_id res chain seq x y z
N MET A 1 74.71 -51.48 -49.29
CA MET A 1 74.97 -50.49 -48.22
C MET A 1 73.69 -49.70 -48.02
N LYS A 2 73.26 -49.60 -46.76
CA LYS A 2 71.92 -49.24 -46.26
C LYS A 2 71.44 -47.86 -46.79
N GLN A 3 70.16 -47.56 -47.03
CA GLN A 3 68.88 -48.25 -47.30
C GLN A 3 67.89 -47.07 -47.59
N ILE A 4 67.16 -47.03 -48.72
CA ILE A 4 65.68 -47.27 -48.86
C ILE A 4 64.81 -46.17 -48.17
N LYS A 5 63.69 -45.60 -48.64
CA LYS A 5 62.80 -45.55 -49.84
C LYS A 5 61.64 -44.56 -49.44
N ILE A 6 61.16 -43.64 -50.29
CA ILE A 6 59.82 -43.58 -50.95
C ILE A 6 58.65 -42.88 -50.17
N LEU A 7 58.14 -41.82 -50.82
CA LEU A 7 56.74 -41.32 -51.03
C LEU A 7 55.85 -40.87 -49.85
N PHE A 8 55.25 -39.67 -49.95
CA PHE A 8 53.87 -39.30 -49.54
C PHE A 8 53.56 -37.88 -50.07
N LEU A 9 52.74 -37.71 -51.13
CA LEU A 9 51.28 -37.49 -51.21
C LEU A 9 50.79 -36.11 -50.69
N PHE A 10 50.27 -35.32 -51.62
CA PHE A 10 49.47 -34.08 -51.45
C PHE A 10 48.12 -34.36 -50.79
N ILE A 11 47.66 -33.52 -49.83
CA ILE A 11 46.29 -32.98 -49.74
C ILE A 11 46.32 -31.60 -49.05
N LEU A 12 45.60 -30.67 -49.68
CA LEU A 12 45.33 -29.28 -49.32
C LEU A 12 44.34 -29.17 -48.14
N LEU A 13 44.60 -28.32 -47.13
CA LEU A 13 43.56 -27.86 -46.19
C LEU A 13 43.78 -26.39 -45.78
N LEU A 14 42.66 -25.66 -45.71
CA LEU A 14 42.49 -24.21 -45.62
C LEU A 14 42.92 -23.56 -44.28
N LEU A 15 43.30 -22.29 -44.41
CA LEU A 15 43.55 -21.28 -43.38
C LEU A 15 42.28 -20.82 -42.63
N ILE A 16 42.39 -20.65 -41.30
CA ILE A 16 41.65 -19.64 -40.51
C ILE A 16 42.67 -18.99 -39.56
N PRO A 17 42.83 -17.65 -39.53
CA PRO A 17 43.69 -16.98 -38.55
C PRO A 17 42.92 -16.75 -37.24
N ALA A 18 43.42 -17.33 -36.16
CA ALA A 18 43.04 -16.96 -34.80
C ALA A 18 43.80 -15.68 -34.39
N SER A 19 43.14 -14.53 -34.45
CA SER A 19 43.61 -13.31 -33.79
C SER A 19 43.24 -13.37 -32.31
N TYR A 20 44.20 -13.78 -31.48
CA TYR A 20 44.17 -13.56 -30.03
C TYR A 20 44.14 -12.04 -29.77
N GLN A 21 43.02 -11.51 -29.28
CA GLN A 21 43.06 -10.22 -28.60
C GLN A 21 43.63 -10.43 -27.20
N MET A 22 44.74 -9.75 -26.93
CA MET A 22 45.28 -9.60 -25.58
C MET A 22 44.21 -8.95 -24.70
N VAL A 23 43.64 -9.73 -23.79
CA VAL A 23 43.01 -9.18 -22.59
C VAL A 23 44.12 -8.48 -21.82
N SER A 24 44.13 -7.15 -21.84
CA SER A 24 44.94 -6.38 -20.92
C SER A 24 44.45 -6.72 -19.51
N ALA A 25 45.16 -7.62 -18.83
CA ALA A 25 45.01 -7.80 -17.40
C ALA A 25 45.30 -6.45 -16.75
N ARG A 26 44.26 -5.72 -16.36
CA ARG A 26 44.41 -4.65 -15.38
C ARG A 26 44.89 -5.33 -14.12
N SER A 27 46.16 -5.15 -13.77
CA SER A 27 46.64 -5.42 -12.42
C SER A 27 45.71 -4.70 -11.44
N PRO A 28 45.29 -5.32 -10.32
CA PRO A 28 44.64 -4.58 -9.27
C PRO A 28 45.66 -3.58 -8.74
N VAL A 29 45.40 -2.30 -8.99
CA VAL A 29 46.09 -1.21 -8.32
C VAL A 29 45.57 -1.22 -6.88
N PHE A 30 46.27 -1.94 -5.98
CA PHE A 30 46.21 -1.65 -4.55
C PHE A 30 46.99 -0.36 -4.33
N GLN A 31 46.34 0.76 -4.59
CA GLN A 31 46.80 2.05 -4.08
C GLN A 31 46.27 2.14 -2.65
N GLN A 32 47.18 2.11 -1.67
CA GLN A 32 46.84 2.43 -0.28
C GLN A 32 46.20 3.81 -0.25
N ASP A 33 44.98 3.90 0.29
CA ASP A 33 44.50 5.03 1.10
C ASP A 33 43.23 4.60 1.86
N GLY A 34 43.36 4.37 3.18
CA GLY A 34 42.26 4.13 4.13
C GLY A 34 41.82 2.66 4.35
N LEU A 35 41.59 2.27 5.61
CA LEU A 35 40.73 1.10 5.91
C LEU A 35 39.29 1.43 5.48
N PRO A 36 38.47 0.43 5.09
CA PRO A 36 37.09 0.68 4.68
C PRO A 36 36.30 1.43 5.78
N PRO A 37 35.39 2.35 5.40
CA PRO A 37 34.51 3.02 6.35
C PRO A 37 33.76 1.98 7.19
N VAL A 38 33.86 2.09 8.50
CA VAL A 38 33.21 1.15 9.41
C VAL A 38 32.70 1.84 10.66
N ILE A 39 31.50 1.46 11.08
CA ILE A 39 30.97 1.80 12.39
C ILE A 39 31.53 0.80 13.40
N VAL A 40 32.41 1.26 14.29
CA VAL A 40 33.07 0.44 15.32
C VAL A 40 32.15 0.23 16.52
N THR A 41 31.48 1.29 16.97
CA THR A 41 30.51 1.23 18.07
C THR A 41 29.28 2.04 17.72
N PHE A 42 28.13 1.62 18.25
CA PHE A 42 26.88 2.37 18.22
C PHE A 42 26.09 2.00 19.47
N THR A 43 25.89 2.96 20.37
CA THR A 43 25.38 2.72 21.72
C THR A 43 24.39 3.79 22.14
N SER A 44 23.44 3.40 22.99
CA SER A 44 22.52 4.31 23.67
C SER A 44 22.99 4.53 25.11
N GLU A 45 22.95 5.79 25.54
CA GLU A 45 23.13 6.14 26.95
C GLU A 45 21.98 5.58 27.81
N LEU A 46 20.74 5.69 27.30
CA LEU A 46 19.56 5.09 27.93
C LEU A 46 19.61 3.56 27.84
N LYS A 47 19.52 2.90 29.01
CA LYS A 47 19.62 1.42 29.14
C LYS A 47 18.29 0.71 29.05
N THR A 48 17.24 1.30 29.59
CA THR A 48 15.88 0.80 29.55
C THR A 48 14.92 1.96 29.42
N VAL A 49 13.70 1.69 28.96
CA VAL A 49 12.61 2.67 28.91
C VAL A 49 11.29 1.98 29.26
N THR A 50 10.37 2.63 29.97
CA THR A 50 9.03 2.03 30.15
C THR A 50 8.21 2.17 28.87
N VAL A 51 7.19 1.33 28.69
CA VAL A 51 6.24 1.47 27.56
C VAL A 51 5.60 2.85 27.56
N ALA A 52 5.17 3.34 28.73
CA ALA A 52 4.54 4.64 28.88
C ALA A 52 5.47 5.80 28.49
N GLU A 53 6.74 5.76 28.88
CA GLU A 53 7.73 6.77 28.51
C GLU A 53 8.01 6.79 27.01
N ALA A 54 8.12 5.62 26.39
CA ALA A 54 8.34 5.50 24.95
C ALA A 54 7.12 5.99 24.15
N GLU A 55 5.90 5.68 24.60
CA GLU A 55 4.65 6.16 23.97
C GLU A 55 4.47 7.67 24.12
N ALA A 56 4.87 8.25 25.25
CA ALA A 56 4.81 9.68 25.47
C ALA A 56 5.81 10.46 24.60
N GLY A 57 6.92 9.81 24.17
CA GLY A 57 7.97 10.44 23.38
C GLY A 57 8.73 11.54 24.13
N THR A 58 8.58 11.63 25.45
CA THR A 58 9.16 12.69 26.29
C THR A 58 10.56 12.37 26.80
N VAL A 59 10.99 11.13 26.71
CA VAL A 59 12.34 10.70 27.11
C VAL A 59 13.28 10.85 25.92
N THR A 60 14.45 11.43 26.15
CA THR A 60 15.52 11.51 25.15
C THR A 60 16.64 10.53 25.48
N THR A 61 17.31 10.00 24.46
CA THR A 61 18.56 9.25 24.63
C THR A 61 19.66 9.87 23.80
N ASN A 62 20.89 9.84 24.30
CA ASN A 62 22.06 10.16 23.50
C ASN A 62 22.56 8.89 22.80
N LEU A 63 22.50 8.88 21.47
CA LEU A 63 23.07 7.82 20.65
C LEU A 63 24.50 8.21 20.29
N SER A 64 25.47 7.37 20.65
CA SER A 64 26.90 7.63 20.44
C SER A 64 27.53 6.58 19.55
N TRP A 65 28.43 6.97 18.66
CA TRP A 65 29.15 6.06 17.77
C TRP A 65 30.62 6.39 17.65
N GLN A 66 31.41 5.36 17.32
CA GLN A 66 32.77 5.51 16.85
C GLN A 66 32.86 4.94 15.45
N THR A 67 33.56 5.63 14.58
CA THR A 67 33.69 5.32 13.16
C THR A 67 35.14 5.41 12.75
N PHE A 68 35.55 4.52 11.85
CA PHE A 68 36.89 4.52 11.28
C PHE A 68 36.82 4.58 9.76
N GLY A 69 37.72 5.32 9.13
CA GLY A 69 37.87 5.32 7.66
C GLY A 69 36.77 6.03 6.88
N VAL A 70 35.91 6.83 7.52
CA VAL A 70 34.85 7.63 6.85
C VAL A 70 35.49 8.71 5.99
N ARG A 71 35.12 8.76 4.71
CA ARG A 71 35.61 9.73 3.72
C ARG A 71 34.70 10.95 3.67
N GLU A 72 35.16 12.04 3.06
CA GLU A 72 34.34 13.26 2.85
C GLU A 72 33.13 13.01 1.95
N THR A 73 33.17 11.98 1.11
CA THR A 73 32.07 11.59 0.22
C THR A 73 31.12 10.57 0.83
N ASP A 74 31.42 10.05 2.03
CA ASP A 74 30.54 9.14 2.74
C ASP A 74 29.54 9.93 3.60
N GLU A 75 28.32 9.43 3.76
CA GLU A 75 27.30 10.03 4.61
C GLU A 75 26.89 9.06 5.72
N LEU A 76 26.80 9.57 6.95
CA LEU A 76 26.14 8.86 8.05
C LEU A 76 24.64 9.13 8.03
N GLN A 77 23.84 8.08 8.10
CA GLN A 77 22.39 8.18 8.18
C GLN A 77 21.86 7.42 9.40
N LEU A 78 20.91 8.02 10.12
CA LEU A 78 20.31 7.44 11.32
C LEU A 78 18.83 7.17 11.09
N TYR A 79 18.39 5.98 11.48
CA TYR A 79 17.02 5.51 11.33
C TYR A 79 16.45 5.05 12.68
N ALA A 80 15.15 5.24 12.88
CA ALA A 80 14.36 4.55 13.90
C ALA A 80 13.50 3.47 13.26
N TYR A 81 13.26 2.38 13.97
CA TYR A 81 12.33 1.34 13.53
C TYR A 81 10.92 1.70 13.98
N GLU A 82 10.01 1.94 13.04
CA GLU A 82 8.61 2.32 13.30
C GLU A 82 7.69 1.55 12.35
N ILE A 83 6.58 1.00 12.85
CA ILE A 83 5.57 0.26 12.05
C ILE A 83 6.24 -0.76 11.10
N SER A 84 7.20 -1.50 11.64
CA SER A 84 7.95 -2.54 10.92
C SER A 84 8.82 -2.05 9.75
N THR A 85 9.14 -0.76 9.69
CA THR A 85 10.04 -0.18 8.68
C THR A 85 11.09 0.74 9.31
N TRP A 86 12.16 1.02 8.58
CA TRP A 86 13.20 1.97 9.00
C TRP A 86 12.86 3.38 8.50
N VAL A 87 12.59 4.29 9.43
CA VAL A 87 12.29 5.70 9.16
C VAL A 87 13.53 6.54 9.41
N ARG A 88 13.99 7.28 8.40
CA ARG A 88 15.16 8.17 8.52
C ARG A 88 14.84 9.30 9.50
N LEU A 89 15.70 9.52 10.48
CA LEU A 89 15.54 10.61 11.44
C LEU A 89 15.96 11.94 10.80
N VAL A 90 15.16 12.95 11.09
CA VAL A 90 15.30 14.32 10.58
C VAL A 90 15.34 15.30 11.74
N ASP A 91 15.86 16.48 11.50
CA ASP A 91 15.85 17.60 12.44
C ASP A 91 14.46 18.26 12.52
N GLU A 92 14.37 19.36 13.27
CA GLU A 92 13.12 20.12 13.47
C GLU A 92 12.58 20.78 12.19
N ASN A 93 13.42 20.95 11.17
CA ASN A 93 13.03 21.50 9.86
C ASN A 93 12.65 20.41 8.85
N GLY A 94 12.77 19.13 9.24
CA GLY A 94 12.50 17.99 8.37
C GLY A 94 13.67 17.60 7.48
N GLU A 95 14.86 18.17 7.71
CA GLU A 95 16.08 17.84 6.98
C GLU A 95 16.79 16.66 7.65
N PRO A 96 17.52 15.80 6.91
CA PRO A 96 18.31 14.74 7.52
C PRO A 96 19.24 15.25 8.62
N LEU A 97 19.32 14.50 9.72
CA LEU A 97 20.25 14.85 10.80
C LEU A 97 21.69 14.92 10.26
N ALA A 98 22.39 16.03 10.55
CA ALA A 98 23.81 16.16 10.28
C ALA A 98 24.61 15.34 11.29
N LEU A 99 25.23 14.25 10.84
CA LEU A 99 25.93 13.29 11.70
C LEU A 99 27.43 13.30 11.41
N GLU A 100 28.21 13.72 12.40
CA GLU A 100 29.67 13.73 12.30
C GLU A 100 30.29 12.36 12.68
N PRO A 101 31.41 11.95 12.09
CA PRO A 101 32.19 10.80 12.53
C PRO A 101 32.59 10.90 14.01
N ASN A 102 32.60 9.78 14.74
CA ASN A 102 32.97 9.72 16.17
C ASN A 102 32.20 10.69 17.07
N SER A 103 30.88 10.79 16.86
CA SER A 103 30.04 11.77 17.53
C SER A 103 28.88 11.10 18.30
N SER A 104 27.98 11.95 18.79
CA SER A 104 26.73 11.55 19.41
C SER A 104 25.61 12.52 19.04
N VAL A 105 24.37 12.04 19.05
CA VAL A 105 23.17 12.84 18.82
C VAL A 105 22.09 12.47 19.83
N ALA A 106 21.48 13.50 20.42
CA ALA A 106 20.32 13.33 21.27
C ALA A 106 19.06 13.18 20.41
N VAL A 107 18.30 12.11 20.64
CA VAL A 107 17.02 11.86 19.93
C VAL A 107 15.92 11.56 20.94
N PRO A 108 14.67 11.99 20.68
CA PRO A 108 13.52 11.53 21.44
C PRO A 108 13.35 10.03 21.23
N VAL A 109 13.11 9.30 22.31
CA VAL A 109 12.81 7.87 22.26
C VAL A 109 11.39 7.71 21.75
N ARG A 110 11.26 7.16 20.54
CA ARG A 110 9.95 6.91 19.91
C ARG A 110 9.53 5.47 20.12
N HIS A 111 8.27 5.27 20.53
CA HIS A 111 7.66 3.95 20.50
C HIS A 111 7.56 3.46 19.05
N PRO A 112 7.97 2.23 18.73
CA PRO A 112 7.99 1.73 17.35
C PRO A 112 6.60 1.38 16.79
N LEU A 113 5.52 1.68 17.53
CA LEU A 113 4.12 1.32 17.21
C LEU A 113 3.93 -0.17 16.84
N ASN A 114 4.76 -1.02 17.41
CA ASN A 114 4.69 -2.47 17.34
C ASN A 114 5.19 -3.05 18.67
N PHE A 115 5.33 -4.38 18.75
CA PHE A 115 5.73 -5.07 19.98
C PHE A 115 7.25 -5.19 20.17
N ASN A 116 8.06 -4.52 19.34
CA ASN A 116 9.50 -4.46 19.54
C ASN A 116 9.87 -3.33 20.49
N PRO A 117 11.02 -3.42 21.19
CA PRO A 117 11.62 -2.26 21.86
C PRO A 117 12.06 -1.17 20.87
N PRO A 118 12.13 0.11 21.29
CA PRO A 118 12.72 1.19 20.50
C PRO A 118 14.10 0.81 19.97
N THR A 119 14.25 0.88 18.65
CA THR A 119 15.44 0.37 17.96
C THR A 119 15.89 1.37 16.91
N TYR A 120 17.19 1.62 16.86
CA TYR A 120 17.82 2.56 15.95
C TYR A 120 18.88 1.86 15.10
N ARG A 121 19.08 2.36 13.89
CA ARG A 121 20.12 1.89 12.95
C ARG A 121 20.93 3.07 12.46
N LEU A 122 22.24 2.98 12.63
CA LEU A 122 23.21 3.89 12.04
C LEU A 122 23.84 3.19 10.83
N ILE A 123 23.91 3.88 9.70
CA ILE A 123 24.49 3.38 8.46
C ILE A 123 25.49 4.41 7.92
N ILE A 124 26.58 3.93 7.34
CA ILE A 124 27.45 4.71 6.46
C ILE A 124 27.07 4.34 5.03
N VAL A 125 26.76 5.32 4.20
CA VAL A 125 26.59 5.17 2.76
C VAL A 125 27.72 5.86 2.01
N ASP A 126 28.09 5.34 0.84
CA ASP A 126 29.09 5.97 -0.02
C ASP A 126 28.48 6.97 -1.02
N GLU A 127 29.32 7.53 -1.89
CA GLU A 127 28.94 8.50 -2.92
C GLU A 127 27.91 7.99 -3.95
N PHE A 128 27.62 6.69 -3.94
CA PHE A 128 26.61 6.04 -4.79
C PHE A 128 25.39 5.58 -4.00
N ASP A 129 25.19 6.09 -2.77
CA ASP A 129 24.13 5.68 -1.83
C ASP A 129 24.18 4.18 -1.47
N GLN A 130 25.34 3.54 -1.61
CA GLN A 130 25.49 2.14 -1.21
C GLN A 130 25.87 2.03 0.26
N SER A 131 25.14 1.19 0.99
CA SER A 131 25.50 0.86 2.38
C SER A 131 26.86 0.17 2.45
N VAL A 132 27.81 0.79 3.16
CA VAL A 132 29.15 0.25 3.37
C VAL A 132 29.37 -0.28 4.79
N SER A 133 28.63 0.22 5.78
CA SER A 133 28.66 -0.27 7.16
C SER A 133 27.37 0.05 7.90
N GLU A 134 26.87 -0.88 8.71
CA GLU A 134 25.69 -0.64 9.56
C GLU A 134 25.87 -1.17 10.97
N LYS A 135 25.23 -0.51 11.94
CA LYS A 135 25.02 -1.03 13.30
C LYS A 135 23.65 -0.67 13.83
N ILE A 136 23.13 -1.53 14.69
CA ILE A 136 21.83 -1.40 15.33
C ILE A 136 22.04 -1.27 16.85
N VAL A 137 21.22 -0.44 17.49
CA VAL A 137 21.10 -0.39 18.95
C VAL A 137 19.62 -0.46 19.32
N THR A 138 19.33 -1.24 20.35
CA THR A 138 17.98 -1.45 20.88
C THR A 138 17.95 -1.04 22.34
N ILE A 139 16.90 -0.32 22.74
CA ILE A 139 16.66 0.12 24.12
C ILE A 139 15.54 -0.76 24.68
N PRO A 140 15.86 -1.80 25.48
CA PRO A 140 14.86 -2.74 26.00
C PRO A 140 13.84 -2.06 26.92
N TYR A 141 12.67 -2.68 27.11
CA TYR A 141 11.70 -2.15 28.05
C TYR A 141 12.12 -2.44 29.51
N ALA A 142 11.87 -1.48 30.41
CA ALA A 142 12.14 -1.66 31.83
C ALA A 142 11.26 -2.80 32.42
N GLY A 143 11.86 -3.67 33.24
CA GLY A 143 11.17 -4.83 33.82
C GLY A 143 11.27 -6.11 32.99
N GLU A 144 11.81 -6.03 31.77
CA GLU A 144 12.26 -7.19 30.99
C GLU A 144 13.71 -7.52 31.40
N GLU A 145 13.91 -8.21 32.53
CA GLU A 145 15.24 -8.77 32.81
C GLU A 145 15.55 -9.84 31.76
N ILE A 146 16.30 -9.45 30.73
CA ILE A 146 17.06 -10.39 29.91
C ILE A 146 18.08 -11.01 30.87
N GLU A 147 17.84 -12.26 31.31
CA GLU A 147 18.91 -13.13 31.79
C GLU A 147 19.92 -13.32 30.64
N ALA A 148 20.80 -12.34 30.45
CA ALA A 148 21.96 -12.48 29.60
C ALA A 148 22.80 -13.60 30.22
N ALA A 149 22.92 -14.70 29.49
CA ALA A 149 23.64 -15.92 29.86
C ALA A 149 24.96 -15.63 30.60
N ALA A 150 24.92 -15.63 31.93
CA ALA A 150 26.10 -15.79 32.75
C ALA A 150 26.48 -17.26 32.72
N GLN A 151 27.59 -17.59 32.07
CA GLN A 151 28.22 -18.90 32.22
C GLN A 151 28.37 -19.25 33.72
N PRO A 152 28.11 -20.49 34.14
CA PRO A 152 28.32 -20.87 35.53
C PRO A 152 29.83 -20.90 35.80
N THR A 153 30.31 -19.92 36.57
CA THR A 153 31.60 -20.03 37.25
C THR A 153 31.31 -20.48 38.68
N PRO A 154 31.85 -21.61 39.15
CA PRO A 154 31.62 -22.05 40.51
C PRO A 154 32.62 -21.35 41.44
N THR A 155 32.12 -20.64 42.46
CA THR A 155 32.59 -20.68 43.87
C THR A 155 32.19 -19.41 44.62
N GLY A 156 31.75 -19.59 45.87
CA GLY A 156 31.71 -18.50 46.85
C GLY A 156 30.40 -18.41 47.61
N THR A 157 30.31 -19.11 48.75
CA THR A 157 29.29 -18.87 49.78
C THR A 157 29.51 -17.51 50.43
N THR A 158 28.65 -16.54 50.13
CA THR A 158 28.43 -15.36 50.97
C THR A 158 26.93 -15.08 51.11
N THR A 159 26.46 -15.24 52.33
CA THR A 159 25.14 -14.84 52.82
C THR A 159 25.00 -13.33 52.68
N THR A 160 24.24 -12.87 51.69
CA THR A 160 23.80 -11.48 51.58
C THR A 160 22.27 -11.45 51.60
N THR A 161 21.75 -10.60 52.46
CA THR A 161 20.32 -10.28 52.63
C THR A 161 19.68 -10.04 51.27
N PRO A 162 18.51 -10.64 50.96
CA PRO A 162 17.87 -10.42 49.67
C PRO A 162 17.61 -8.92 49.49
N PRO A 163 17.89 -8.35 48.30
CA PRO A 163 17.58 -6.95 48.03
C PRO A 163 16.07 -6.71 48.23
N PRO A 164 15.65 -5.48 48.56
CA PRO A 164 14.24 -5.16 48.70
C PRO A 164 13.52 -5.54 47.41
N VAL A 165 12.55 -6.46 47.52
CA VAL A 165 11.66 -6.82 46.42
C VAL A 165 10.93 -5.55 46.01
N THR A 166 11.34 -4.98 44.89
CA THR A 166 10.64 -3.86 44.29
C THR A 166 9.35 -4.44 43.75
N VAL A 167 8.22 -4.16 44.41
CA VAL A 167 6.91 -4.63 43.94
C VAL A 167 6.64 -3.96 42.60
N VAL A 168 6.76 -4.72 41.51
CA VAL A 168 6.39 -4.25 40.17
C VAL A 168 4.89 -3.99 40.18
N ALA A 169 4.50 -2.73 40.00
CA ALA A 169 3.09 -2.34 39.94
C ALA A 169 2.41 -3.08 38.78
N GLN A 170 1.25 -3.68 39.05
CA GLN A 170 0.55 -4.50 38.07
C GLN A 170 -0.11 -3.62 36.98
N PRO A 171 -0.26 -4.13 35.75
CA PRO A 171 -0.98 -3.44 34.68
C PRO A 171 -2.44 -3.17 35.07
N GLU A 172 -2.92 -1.94 34.87
CA GLU A 172 -4.25 -1.51 35.32
C GLU A 172 -4.94 -0.62 34.29
N LEU A 173 -6.21 -0.91 33.98
CA LEU A 173 -7.09 0.01 33.26
C LEU A 173 -7.62 1.08 34.22
N LEU A 174 -7.10 2.30 34.09
CA LEU A 174 -7.51 3.45 34.91
C LEU A 174 -8.85 4.05 34.46
N ALA A 175 -9.12 4.02 33.16
CA ALA A 175 -10.35 4.57 32.59
C ALA A 175 -10.75 3.85 31.30
N PHE A 176 -12.05 3.67 31.11
CA PHE A 176 -12.69 3.32 29.84
C PHE A 176 -14.08 3.96 29.81
N THR A 177 -14.29 4.92 28.91
CA THR A 177 -15.53 5.71 28.85
C THR A 177 -16.03 5.82 27.42
N ALA A 178 -17.34 5.71 27.23
CA ALA A 178 -18.01 6.10 25.99
C ALA A 178 -18.34 7.59 26.02
N VAL A 179 -18.13 8.29 24.91
CA VAL A 179 -18.44 9.72 24.75
C VAL A 179 -19.95 9.91 24.59
N GLU A 180 -20.60 9.06 23.79
CA GLU A 180 -22.03 9.07 23.57
C GLU A 180 -22.75 8.34 24.72
N SER A 181 -23.77 8.99 25.31
CA SER A 181 -24.63 8.37 26.32
C SER A 181 -25.76 7.55 25.73
N SER A 182 -26.07 7.73 24.43
CA SER A 182 -27.08 6.96 23.72
C SER A 182 -26.80 6.80 22.22
N ILE A 183 -27.26 5.70 21.63
CA ILE A 183 -27.22 5.43 20.18
C ILE A 183 -28.60 5.01 19.67
N ALA A 184 -28.98 5.35 18.44
CA ALA A 184 -30.30 5.01 17.93
C ALA A 184 -30.42 3.53 17.53
N ALA A 185 -31.54 2.89 17.86
CA ALA A 185 -31.82 1.48 17.51
C ALA A 185 -31.77 1.26 15.99
N ASN A 186 -32.28 2.21 15.19
CA ASN A 186 -32.21 2.13 13.74
C ASN A 186 -30.78 2.25 13.20
N ASP A 187 -29.90 3.02 13.85
CA ASP A 187 -28.49 3.11 13.45
C ASP A 187 -27.75 1.80 13.75
N LEU A 188 -28.07 1.15 14.88
CA LEU A 188 -27.52 -0.16 15.22
C LEU A 188 -27.94 -1.28 14.26
N VAL A 189 -29.16 -1.21 13.69
CA VAL A 189 -29.72 -2.27 12.82
C VAL A 189 -29.49 -2.01 11.34
N TYR A 190 -29.63 -0.76 10.90
CA TYR A 190 -29.66 -0.37 9.49
C TYR A 190 -28.53 0.59 9.10
N GLY A 191 -27.79 1.12 10.07
CA GLY A 191 -26.71 2.08 9.85
C GLY A 191 -25.31 1.48 10.02
N ASP A 192 -24.31 2.36 10.15
CA ASP A 192 -22.94 2.03 10.52
C ASP A 192 -22.66 2.66 11.90
N PRO A 193 -23.14 2.02 12.99
CA PRO A 193 -23.11 2.64 14.32
C PRO A 193 -21.67 2.87 14.77
N ARG A 194 -21.40 4.05 15.35
CA ARG A 194 -20.10 4.41 15.92
C ARG A 194 -20.31 4.94 17.33
N ILE A 195 -19.52 4.43 18.27
CA ILE A 195 -19.40 4.97 19.62
C ILE A 195 -17.94 5.36 19.81
N ASN A 196 -17.68 6.62 20.12
CA ASN A 196 -16.35 7.06 20.49
C ASN A 196 -16.07 6.66 21.93
N VAL A 197 -14.93 6.02 22.15
CA VAL A 197 -14.46 5.63 23.48
C VAL A 197 -13.11 6.27 23.76
N SER A 198 -12.81 6.50 25.03
CA SER A 198 -11.48 6.88 25.51
C SER A 198 -11.02 5.94 26.60
N TRP A 199 -9.71 5.68 26.64
CA TRP A 199 -9.11 4.77 27.61
C TRP A 199 -7.79 5.30 28.16
N GLN A 200 -7.43 4.79 29.33
CA GLN A 200 -6.15 5.03 29.96
C GLN A 200 -5.70 3.79 30.74
N VAL A 201 -4.45 3.38 30.52
CA VAL A 201 -3.80 2.22 31.13
C VAL A 201 -2.55 2.69 31.86
N ALA A 202 -2.31 2.15 33.05
CA ALA A 202 -1.06 2.32 33.80
C ALA A 202 -0.27 1.01 33.85
N ASN A 203 1.05 1.14 34.04
CA ASN A 203 1.99 0.03 34.25
C ASN A 203 1.92 -1.06 33.18
N ARG A 204 1.65 -0.68 31.94
CA ARG A 204 1.50 -1.61 30.83
C ARG A 204 2.84 -2.28 30.48
N THR A 205 2.80 -3.58 30.19
CA THR A 205 3.96 -4.34 29.68
C THR A 205 3.97 -4.37 28.16
N SER A 206 5.15 -4.55 27.58
CA SER A 206 5.39 -4.70 26.13
C SER A 206 4.68 -5.92 25.52
N THR A 207 4.41 -6.95 26.32
CA THR A 207 3.73 -8.18 25.92
C THR A 207 2.21 -8.09 26.01
N SER A 208 1.64 -6.91 26.31
CA SER A 208 0.20 -6.73 26.50
C SER A 208 -0.44 -5.84 25.45
N ASN A 209 -1.73 -6.10 25.14
CA ASN A 209 -2.51 -5.27 24.24
C ASN A 209 -3.96 -5.07 24.70
N LEU A 210 -4.61 -4.08 24.12
CA LEU A 210 -6.01 -3.77 24.38
C LEU A 210 -6.92 -4.47 23.36
N VAL A 211 -8.02 -5.02 23.87
CA VAL A 211 -9.08 -5.67 23.09
C VAL A 211 -10.41 -5.01 23.40
N PHE A 212 -11.10 -4.50 22.38
CA PHE A 212 -12.40 -3.84 22.52
C PHE A 212 -13.53 -4.78 22.10
N GLU A 213 -14.46 -5.01 23.01
CA GLU A 213 -15.56 -5.95 22.83
C GLU A 213 -16.90 -5.31 23.21
N GLN A 214 -17.98 -5.88 22.68
CA GLN A 214 -19.32 -5.71 23.22
C GLN A 214 -19.77 -7.02 23.84
N VAL A 215 -20.32 -6.94 25.05
CA VAL A 215 -20.97 -8.06 25.73
C VAL A 215 -22.42 -8.10 25.28
N LEU A 216 -22.85 -9.24 24.74
CA LEU A 216 -24.21 -9.47 24.27
C LEU A 216 -25.10 -10.01 25.39
N PRO A 217 -26.44 -9.91 25.28
CA PRO A 217 -27.38 -10.33 26.33
C PRO A 217 -27.28 -11.81 26.71
N ASN A 218 -26.82 -12.65 25.78
CA ASN A 218 -26.58 -14.07 26.00
C ASN A 218 -25.26 -14.36 26.75
N GLY A 219 -24.52 -13.34 27.19
CA GLY A 219 -23.23 -13.44 27.88
C GLY A 219 -22.02 -13.66 26.97
N THR A 220 -22.22 -13.80 25.65
CA THR A 220 -21.12 -13.87 24.69
C THR A 220 -20.53 -12.49 24.42
N SER A 221 -19.35 -12.43 23.81
CA SER A 221 -18.71 -11.17 23.46
C SER A 221 -18.33 -11.15 22.00
N VAL A 222 -18.47 -9.99 21.36
CA VAL A 222 -18.07 -9.76 19.97
C VAL A 222 -17.02 -8.67 19.93
N ASN A 223 -16.02 -8.81 19.06
CA ASN A 223 -15.06 -7.75 18.82
C ASN A 223 -15.77 -6.57 18.13
N VAL A 224 -15.53 -5.36 18.64
CA VAL A 224 -16.11 -4.10 18.13
C VAL A 224 -15.04 -3.14 17.64
N GLU A 225 -13.82 -3.62 17.47
CA GLU A 225 -12.72 -2.82 16.96
C GLU A 225 -12.91 -2.50 15.48
N LEU A 226 -12.47 -1.31 15.11
CA LEU A 226 -12.27 -0.97 13.72
C LEU A 226 -10.88 -1.47 13.29
N PRO A 227 -10.70 -1.87 12.01
CA PRO A 227 -9.39 -2.17 11.48
C PRO A 227 -8.42 -0.99 11.64
N ARG A 228 -7.15 -1.32 11.85
CA ARG A 228 -6.08 -0.36 12.11
C ARG A 228 -4.81 -0.77 11.39
N GLY A 229 -4.01 0.24 10.99
CA GLY A 229 -2.78 0.06 10.22
C GLY A 229 -1.59 -0.51 11.00
N ASN A 230 -1.70 -0.59 12.33
CA ASN A 230 -0.73 -1.29 13.17
C ASN A 230 -1.44 -1.97 14.35
N LEU A 231 -0.85 -3.06 14.84
CA LEU A 231 -1.46 -3.91 15.87
C LEU A 231 -1.32 -3.35 17.29
N TRP A 232 -0.50 -2.32 17.50
CA TRP A 232 -0.30 -1.70 18.80
C TRP A 232 -1.44 -0.71 19.09
N VAL A 233 -2.21 -0.92 20.16
CA VAL A 233 -3.04 0.15 20.74
C VAL A 233 -2.18 0.88 21.74
N SER A 234 -2.16 2.21 21.79
CA SER A 234 -1.42 2.95 22.82
C SER A 234 -2.05 2.84 24.22
N SER A 235 -1.27 2.99 25.29
CA SER A 235 -1.78 2.90 26.68
C SER A 235 -2.84 3.95 27.01
N SER A 236 -2.90 5.05 26.27
CA SER A 236 -4.01 5.99 26.33
C SER A 236 -4.42 6.42 24.93
N GLY A 237 -5.67 6.80 24.78
CA GLY A 237 -6.18 7.25 23.51
C GLY A 237 -7.68 7.43 23.51
N SER A 238 -8.18 7.85 22.36
CA SER A 238 -9.60 7.85 22.03
C SER A 238 -9.79 7.37 20.60
N GLY A 239 -10.92 6.73 20.33
CA GLY A 239 -11.21 6.18 19.01
C GLY A 239 -12.63 5.65 18.93
N ALA A 240 -13.13 5.47 17.70
CA ALA A 240 -14.43 4.91 17.48
C ALA A 240 -14.39 3.38 17.50
N ILE A 241 -15.43 2.77 18.05
CA ILE A 241 -15.72 1.34 17.97
C ILE A 241 -17.07 1.14 17.25
N ARG A 242 -17.30 -0.06 16.73
CA ARG A 242 -18.53 -0.44 16.03
C ARG A 242 -19.35 -1.43 16.86
N PRO A 243 -20.33 -0.96 17.65
CA PRO A 243 -21.23 -1.88 18.33
C PRO A 243 -22.14 -2.60 17.33
N VAL A 244 -22.70 -3.73 17.74
CA VAL A 244 -23.75 -4.46 17.04
C VAL A 244 -25.07 -4.29 17.79
N TYR A 245 -26.19 -4.39 17.08
CA TYR A 245 -27.50 -4.38 17.71
C TYR A 245 -27.67 -5.55 18.70
N PRO A 246 -27.84 -5.28 20.01
CA PRO A 246 -28.06 -6.33 21.00
C PRO A 246 -29.56 -6.67 21.05
N GLU A 247 -29.96 -7.70 20.31
CA GLU A 247 -31.35 -8.10 20.22
C GLU A 247 -31.93 -8.42 21.62
N GLY A 248 -33.01 -7.72 21.99
CA GLY A 248 -33.69 -7.92 23.27
C GLY A 248 -33.14 -7.11 24.44
N ASP A 249 -32.19 -6.21 24.21
CA ASP A 249 -31.62 -5.31 25.23
C ASP A 249 -31.87 -3.83 24.88
N ASP A 250 -31.86 -2.97 25.90
CA ASP A 250 -31.99 -1.52 25.75
C ASP A 250 -30.65 -0.79 25.94
N THR A 251 -29.56 -1.54 26.10
CA THR A 251 -28.21 -1.00 26.23
C THR A 251 -27.18 -1.73 25.36
N VAL A 252 -26.15 -1.01 24.95
CA VAL A 252 -24.90 -1.54 24.42
C VAL A 252 -23.89 -1.57 25.59
N VAL A 253 -23.47 -2.78 25.98
CA VAL A 253 -22.44 -2.99 27.02
C VAL A 253 -21.09 -3.22 26.36
N LEU A 254 -20.20 -2.25 26.47
CA LEU A 254 -18.84 -2.29 25.94
C LEU A 254 -17.88 -2.77 27.02
N ARG A 255 -16.90 -3.58 26.64
CA ARG A 255 -15.82 -4.05 27.51
C ARG A 255 -14.47 -3.79 26.85
N LEU A 256 -13.56 -3.16 27.57
CA LEU A 256 -12.15 -3.07 27.23
C LEU A 256 -11.37 -4.04 28.10
N ARG A 257 -10.61 -4.94 27.48
CA ARG A 257 -9.69 -5.85 28.18
C ARG A 257 -8.25 -5.49 27.85
N LEU A 258 -7.42 -5.42 28.88
CA LEU A 258 -5.97 -5.49 28.75
C LEU A 258 -5.56 -6.95 28.86
N VAL A 259 -4.96 -7.50 27.80
CA VAL A 259 -4.61 -8.92 27.72
C VAL A 259 -3.11 -9.11 27.59
N ASP A 260 -2.58 -10.15 28.20
CA ASP A 260 -1.25 -10.66 27.90
C ASP A 260 -1.30 -11.46 26.58
N LEU A 261 -0.41 -11.15 25.64
CA LEU A 261 -0.42 -11.75 24.31
C LEU A 261 0.20 -13.15 24.26
N ALA A 262 1.00 -13.53 25.26
CA ALA A 262 1.59 -14.86 25.32
C ALA A 262 0.60 -15.88 25.92
N THR A 263 -0.16 -15.47 26.95
CA THR A 263 -1.09 -16.37 27.66
C THR A 263 -2.56 -16.16 27.31
N ASN A 264 -2.90 -15.04 26.65
CA ASN A 264 -4.27 -14.56 26.44
C ASN A 264 -5.04 -14.31 27.75
N GLU A 265 -4.33 -14.13 28.87
CA GLU A 265 -4.91 -13.79 30.17
C GLU A 265 -5.37 -12.33 30.19
N THR A 266 -6.57 -12.08 30.74
CA THR A 266 -7.04 -10.72 31.01
C THR A 266 -6.35 -10.20 32.27
N LEU A 267 -5.47 -9.22 32.10
CA LEU A 267 -4.72 -8.56 33.18
C LEU A 267 -5.56 -7.51 33.91
N SER A 268 -6.42 -6.81 33.16
CA SER A 268 -7.36 -5.82 33.68
C SER A 268 -8.53 -5.67 32.71
N GLU A 269 -9.72 -5.31 33.20
CA GLU A 269 -10.87 -5.00 32.36
C GLU A 269 -11.70 -3.85 32.91
N ALA A 270 -12.38 -3.14 32.01
CA ALA A 270 -13.31 -2.07 32.34
C ALA A 270 -14.51 -2.10 31.37
N ALA A 271 -15.65 -1.56 31.79
CA ALA A 271 -16.86 -1.54 30.99
C ALA A 271 -17.45 -0.13 30.85
N ALA A 272 -18.08 0.13 29.70
CA ALA A 272 -18.85 1.33 29.43
C ALA A 272 -20.23 0.93 28.91
N VAL A 273 -21.28 1.65 29.32
CA VAL A 273 -22.67 1.34 28.95
C VAL A 273 -23.25 2.52 28.19
N VAL A 274 -23.85 2.24 27.04
CA VAL A 274 -24.50 3.24 26.17
C VAL A 274 -25.96 2.85 25.98
N ALA A 275 -26.88 3.78 26.21
CA ALA A 275 -28.30 3.51 26.07
C ALA A 275 -28.73 3.38 24.60
N ILE A 276 -29.74 2.57 24.30
CA ILE A 276 -30.35 2.50 22.98
C ILE A 276 -31.60 3.38 22.96
N SER A 277 -31.67 4.28 21.98
CA SER A 277 -32.78 5.22 21.81
C SER A 277 -33.64 4.88 20.59
N GLY A 278 -34.95 5.13 20.68
CA GLY A 278 -35.90 4.81 19.62
C GLY A 278 -36.23 3.32 19.50
N THR A 279 -37.01 2.95 18.49
CA THR A 279 -37.41 1.58 18.20
C THR A 279 -37.00 1.17 16.78
N VAL A 280 -36.65 -0.09 16.59
CA VAL A 280 -36.34 -0.65 15.27
C VAL A 280 -37.60 -0.57 14.40
N SER A 281 -37.56 0.26 13.38
CA SER A 281 -38.66 0.43 12.44
C SER A 281 -38.45 -0.54 11.27
N THR A 282 -39.39 -1.45 11.01
CA THR A 282 -39.33 -2.27 9.79
C THR A 282 -39.28 -1.36 8.56
N PRO A 283 -38.33 -1.55 7.62
CA PRO A 283 -38.30 -0.74 6.41
C PRO A 283 -39.63 -0.92 5.70
N THR A 284 -40.39 0.16 5.60
CA THR A 284 -41.67 0.13 4.88
C THR A 284 -41.34 -0.25 3.44
N PRO A 285 -41.96 -1.31 2.87
CA PRO A 285 -41.72 -1.65 1.47
C PRO A 285 -42.06 -0.42 0.64
N ARG A 286 -41.07 0.08 -0.11
CA ARG A 286 -41.27 1.14 -1.08
C ARG A 286 -42.42 0.70 -2.01
N PRO A 287 -43.43 1.53 -2.28
CA PRO A 287 -44.57 1.11 -3.09
C PRO A 287 -44.08 0.63 -4.45
N THR A 288 -44.47 -0.59 -4.82
CA THR A 288 -44.28 -1.14 -6.16
C THR A 288 -44.94 -0.20 -7.16
N GLN A 289 -44.12 0.50 -7.95
CA GLN A 289 -44.63 1.32 -9.05
C GLN A 289 -45.17 0.38 -10.13
N ALA A 290 -46.43 0.57 -10.51
CA ALA A 290 -47.08 -0.17 -11.60
C ALA A 290 -46.31 -0.02 -12.92
N PRO A 291 -46.37 -1.00 -13.85
CA PRO A 291 -45.64 -0.96 -15.10
C PRO A 291 -46.07 0.26 -15.93
N GLN A 292 -45.12 1.17 -16.17
CA GLN A 292 -45.31 2.32 -17.05
C GLN A 292 -45.17 1.86 -18.52
N PRO A 293 -45.94 2.41 -19.48
CA PRO A 293 -45.93 1.95 -20.86
C PRO A 293 -44.55 2.14 -21.50
N THR A 294 -44.17 1.16 -22.32
CA THR A 294 -42.97 1.14 -23.17
C THR A 294 -42.85 2.46 -23.93
N GLN A 295 -41.77 3.21 -23.67
CA GLN A 295 -41.41 4.36 -24.49
C GLN A 295 -40.54 3.92 -25.67
N ASP A 296 -40.90 4.48 -26.82
CA ASP A 296 -40.33 4.38 -28.15
C ASP A 296 -38.79 4.63 -28.14
N PRO A 297 -37.96 3.77 -28.75
CA PRO A 297 -36.50 3.86 -28.70
C PRO A 297 -35.88 5.02 -29.51
N ASN A 298 -36.67 6.03 -29.90
CA ASN A 298 -36.23 7.14 -30.76
C ASN A 298 -36.46 8.55 -30.19
N GLN A 299 -36.52 8.70 -28.86
CA GLN A 299 -36.33 10.03 -28.24
C GLN A 299 -34.88 10.21 -27.82
N ALA A 300 -34.19 11.09 -28.56
CA ALA A 300 -32.87 11.61 -28.19
C ALA A 300 -32.90 12.11 -26.74
N GLN A 301 -32.00 11.58 -25.90
CA GLN A 301 -31.79 12.08 -24.54
C GLN A 301 -31.47 13.57 -24.60
N GLN A 302 -32.41 14.38 -24.10
CA GLN A 302 -32.18 15.77 -23.80
C GLN A 302 -31.17 15.85 -22.64
N PRO A 303 -30.14 16.73 -22.70
CA PRO A 303 -29.10 16.80 -21.69
C PRO A 303 -29.71 17.11 -20.31
N ALA A 304 -29.29 16.36 -19.29
CA ALA A 304 -29.57 16.72 -17.90
C ALA A 304 -29.07 18.15 -17.62
N PRO A 305 -29.80 18.98 -16.83
CA PRO A 305 -29.33 20.32 -16.51
C PRO A 305 -27.99 20.26 -15.76
N ALA A 306 -26.99 20.96 -16.28
CA ALA A 306 -25.68 21.13 -15.65
C ALA A 306 -25.81 21.98 -14.38
N ASN A 307 -25.60 21.36 -13.21
CA ASN A 307 -25.37 22.04 -11.94
C ASN A 307 -24.12 21.46 -11.25
N SER A 308 -23.08 21.10 -11.99
CA SER A 308 -21.85 20.54 -11.41
C SER A 308 -20.84 21.59 -10.97
N GLY A 309 -21.01 22.88 -11.32
CA GLY A 309 -20.01 23.93 -11.05
C GLY A 309 -18.65 23.70 -11.75
N ASN A 310 -18.49 22.60 -12.48
CA ASN A 310 -17.26 22.19 -13.14
C ASN A 310 -17.06 22.97 -14.45
N PRO A 311 -15.81 23.30 -14.83
CA PRO A 311 -15.52 23.98 -16.09
C PRO A 311 -15.90 23.10 -17.28
N ALA A 312 -16.39 23.67 -18.38
CA ALA A 312 -16.69 22.90 -19.58
C ALA A 312 -15.45 22.14 -20.10
N PRO A 313 -15.59 20.91 -20.62
CA PRO A 313 -14.47 20.15 -21.17
C PRO A 313 -13.90 20.83 -22.42
N VAL A 314 -12.58 20.99 -22.50
CA VAL A 314 -11.91 21.65 -23.64
C VAL A 314 -11.86 20.78 -24.91
N VAL A 315 -11.96 19.46 -24.75
CA VAL A 315 -12.03 18.46 -25.82
C VAL A 315 -13.07 17.41 -25.44
N ALA A 316 -13.74 16.80 -26.43
CA ALA A 316 -14.66 15.71 -26.17
C ALA A 316 -13.91 14.48 -25.61
N ALA A 317 -14.40 13.96 -24.49
CA ALA A 317 -13.80 12.81 -23.83
C ALA A 317 -14.21 11.46 -24.46
N GLY A 318 -13.27 10.51 -24.43
CA GLY A 318 -13.48 9.13 -24.86
C GLY A 318 -12.21 8.50 -25.41
N ALA A 319 -11.91 7.28 -24.97
CA ALA A 319 -10.72 6.57 -25.45
C ALA A 319 -10.90 6.03 -26.87
N GLY A 320 -10.13 6.59 -27.81
CA GLY A 320 -9.94 6.01 -29.14
C GLY A 320 -9.01 4.78 -29.11
N GLY A 321 -9.04 3.96 -30.17
CA GLY A 321 -8.17 2.79 -30.33
C GLY A 321 -8.74 1.46 -29.81
N GLY A 322 -8.01 0.38 -30.12
CA GLY A 322 -8.32 -0.98 -29.71
C GLY A 322 -7.88 -1.30 -28.28
N TYR A 323 -8.16 -2.53 -27.84
CA TYR A 323 -7.64 -3.07 -26.59
C TYR A 323 -6.11 -3.22 -26.67
N GLU A 324 -5.41 -2.83 -25.61
CA GLU A 324 -3.97 -2.99 -25.45
C GLU A 324 -3.64 -3.47 -24.04
N ILE A 325 -2.45 -4.07 -23.86
CA ILE A 325 -1.98 -4.59 -22.58
C ILE A 325 -0.59 -4.06 -22.23
N GLY A 326 -0.35 -3.91 -20.93
CA GLY A 326 0.92 -3.53 -20.33
C GLY A 326 1.10 -4.11 -18.93
N GLY A 327 2.12 -3.63 -18.23
CA GLY A 327 2.37 -4.02 -16.85
C GLY A 327 2.96 -2.88 -16.03
N HIS A 328 2.69 -2.88 -14.73
CA HIS A 328 3.35 -1.99 -13.78
C HIS A 328 4.75 -2.54 -13.50
N VAL A 329 5.77 -1.74 -13.79
CA VAL A 329 7.18 -2.17 -13.71
C VAL A 329 7.94 -1.44 -12.60
N ASN A 330 8.74 -2.18 -11.86
CA ASN A 330 9.77 -1.64 -10.98
C ASN A 330 10.98 -1.19 -11.81
N GLY A 331 11.37 -1.97 -12.83
CA GLY A 331 12.39 -1.58 -13.81
C GLY A 331 12.23 -2.26 -15.16
N TYR A 332 13.19 -2.04 -16.06
CA TYR A 332 13.18 -2.56 -17.44
C TYR A 332 14.04 -3.82 -17.61
N GLY A 333 14.22 -4.61 -16.55
CA GLY A 333 15.03 -5.84 -16.59
C GLY A 333 14.41 -6.98 -17.42
N PHE A 334 13.09 -6.94 -17.64
CA PHE A 334 12.30 -8.05 -18.21
C PHE A 334 11.52 -7.64 -19.47
N VAL A 335 12.12 -6.75 -20.28
CA VAL A 335 11.49 -6.21 -21.50
C VAL A 335 11.14 -7.30 -22.52
N ASN A 336 11.96 -8.35 -22.61
CA ASN A 336 11.73 -9.44 -23.55
C ASN A 336 10.53 -10.29 -23.15
N GLU A 337 10.38 -10.56 -21.85
CA GLU A 337 9.26 -11.27 -21.25
C GLU A 337 7.97 -10.49 -21.48
N MET A 338 7.97 -9.18 -21.20
CA MET A 338 6.84 -8.29 -21.48
C MET A 338 6.43 -8.33 -22.95
N ARG A 339 7.38 -8.19 -23.88
CA ARG A 339 7.10 -8.27 -25.33
C ARG A 339 6.56 -9.64 -25.73
N SER A 340 7.13 -10.72 -25.18
CA SER A 340 6.67 -12.09 -25.43
C SER A 340 5.23 -12.30 -24.96
N ALA A 341 4.84 -11.63 -23.87
CA ALA A 341 3.48 -11.64 -23.32
C ALA A 341 2.50 -10.73 -24.09
N GLY A 342 2.96 -10.04 -25.14
CA GLY A 342 2.13 -9.14 -25.95
C GLY A 342 2.00 -7.72 -25.41
N MET A 343 2.78 -7.35 -24.40
CA MET A 343 2.71 -6.02 -23.79
C MET A 343 3.38 -4.96 -24.66
N SER A 344 2.70 -3.83 -24.78
CA SER A 344 3.19 -2.62 -25.46
C SER A 344 3.16 -1.37 -24.58
N TRP A 345 2.67 -1.53 -23.34
CA TRP A 345 2.56 -0.46 -22.34
C TRP A 345 3.34 -0.81 -21.07
N VAL A 346 3.86 0.23 -20.40
CA VAL A 346 4.34 0.19 -19.02
C VAL A 346 3.54 1.18 -18.17
N LYS A 347 3.28 0.83 -16.90
CA LYS A 347 2.81 1.79 -15.88
C LYS A 347 3.95 2.13 -14.93
N LYS A 348 4.06 3.41 -14.59
CA LYS A 348 4.87 3.94 -13.48
C LYS A 348 3.99 4.84 -12.61
N GLN A 349 4.10 4.68 -11.30
CA GLN A 349 3.48 5.60 -10.35
C GLN A 349 4.48 6.67 -9.91
N ILE A 350 4.06 7.92 -9.92
CA ILE A 350 4.83 9.08 -9.45
C ILE A 350 3.99 9.78 -8.39
N ARG A 351 4.60 10.00 -7.23
CA ARG A 351 4.01 10.82 -6.17
C ARG A 351 4.54 12.25 -6.28
N TRP A 352 3.66 13.23 -6.26
CA TRP A 352 3.96 14.66 -6.44
C TRP A 352 3.65 15.44 -5.18
N ARG A 353 4.58 16.30 -4.75
CA ARG A 353 4.37 17.35 -3.73
C ARG A 353 4.27 18.73 -4.38
N ARG A 354 3.55 19.63 -3.72
CA ARG A 354 3.46 21.03 -4.13
C ARG A 354 4.86 21.64 -4.28
N GLY A 355 5.09 22.31 -5.41
CA GLY A 355 6.38 22.93 -5.74
C GLY A 355 7.36 22.02 -6.49
N GLU A 356 7.12 20.72 -6.59
CA GLU A 356 7.95 19.81 -7.39
C GLU A 356 7.72 20.02 -8.90
N GLY A 357 8.82 19.95 -9.66
CA GLY A 357 8.80 20.02 -11.12
C GLY A 357 8.58 18.66 -11.80
N THR A 358 8.56 18.64 -13.14
CA THR A 358 8.20 17.45 -13.94
C THR A 358 9.36 16.48 -14.20
N GLY A 359 10.51 16.64 -13.54
CA GLY A 359 11.72 15.86 -13.81
C GLY A 359 11.54 14.35 -13.68
N ALA A 360 10.85 13.89 -12.64
CA ALA A 360 10.56 12.46 -12.44
C ALA A 360 9.68 11.90 -13.58
N ALA A 361 8.67 12.67 -14.02
CA ALA A 361 7.81 12.28 -15.13
C ALA A 361 8.58 12.24 -16.45
N ALA A 362 9.42 13.24 -16.72
CA ALA A 362 10.27 13.29 -17.91
C ALA A 362 11.22 12.09 -17.97
N GLY A 363 11.83 11.71 -16.84
CA GLY A 363 12.68 10.54 -16.72
C GLY A 363 11.93 9.25 -17.04
N ALA A 364 10.77 9.04 -16.40
CA ALA A 364 9.94 7.85 -16.62
C ALA A 364 9.47 7.71 -18.08
N ILE A 365 9.04 8.81 -18.72
CA ILE A 365 8.63 8.84 -20.13
C ILE A 365 9.81 8.47 -21.03
N SER A 366 10.96 9.12 -20.83
CA SER A 366 12.15 8.88 -21.63
C SER A 366 12.62 7.44 -21.53
N GLU A 367 12.59 6.85 -20.33
CA GLU A 367 13.00 5.47 -20.10
C GLU A 367 12.04 4.46 -20.77
N ALA A 368 10.72 4.71 -20.71
CA ALA A 368 9.74 3.87 -21.38
C ALA A 368 9.92 3.90 -22.90
N HIS A 369 10.05 5.10 -23.48
CA HIS A 369 10.25 5.29 -24.91
C HIS A 369 11.57 4.69 -25.39
N ALA A 370 12.66 4.83 -24.62
CA ALA A 370 13.94 4.21 -24.93
C ALA A 370 13.87 2.67 -24.96
N ASN A 371 12.97 2.08 -24.17
CA ASN A 371 12.69 0.64 -24.17
C ASN A 371 11.58 0.23 -25.16
N GLY A 372 11.05 1.18 -25.94
CA GLY A 372 10.05 0.93 -26.98
C GLY A 372 8.64 0.64 -26.45
N PHE A 373 8.29 1.14 -25.26
CA PHE A 373 6.96 1.04 -24.68
C PHE A 373 6.24 2.38 -24.69
N LYS A 374 4.91 2.32 -24.77
CA LYS A 374 4.03 3.43 -24.36
C LYS A 374 3.98 3.50 -22.84
N ILE A 375 3.74 4.67 -22.27
CA ILE A 375 3.68 4.86 -20.82
C ILE A 375 2.32 5.36 -20.36
N LEU A 376 1.81 4.69 -19.32
CA LEU A 376 0.81 5.22 -18.41
C LEU A 376 1.53 5.75 -17.16
N LEU A 377 1.39 7.05 -16.90
CA LEU A 377 1.81 7.64 -15.63
C LEU A 377 0.63 7.71 -14.66
N GLY A 378 0.68 6.93 -13.58
CA GLY A 378 -0.19 7.16 -12.42
C GLY A 378 0.39 8.29 -11.59
N ILE A 379 -0.28 9.44 -11.56
CA ILE A 379 0.19 10.59 -10.80
C ILE A 379 -0.68 10.75 -9.55
N VAL A 380 -0.05 10.68 -8.38
CA VAL A 380 -0.71 10.73 -7.08
C VAL A 380 -0.12 11.87 -6.27
N GLY A 381 -0.92 12.58 -5.49
CA GLY A 381 -0.42 13.59 -4.57
C GLY A 381 -0.25 13.09 -3.14
N PHE A 382 0.12 14.00 -2.25
CA PHE A 382 0.06 13.78 -0.81
C PHE A 382 -1.25 14.36 -0.26
N ARG A 383 -2.00 13.54 0.49
CA ARG A 383 -3.28 13.98 1.09
C ARG A 383 -3.06 15.14 2.07
N GLU A 384 -1.90 15.20 2.69
CA GLU A 384 -1.52 16.24 3.65
C GLU A 384 -1.47 17.64 3.01
N ASP A 385 -1.24 17.71 1.70
CA ASP A 385 -1.15 18.97 0.95
C ASP A 385 -2.53 19.53 0.54
N MET A 386 -3.61 18.76 0.74
CA MET A 386 -4.95 19.06 0.24
C MET A 386 -5.79 19.96 1.15
N GLY A 387 -5.20 20.59 2.17
CA GLY A 387 -5.91 21.45 3.12
C GLY A 387 -6.67 22.60 2.45
N ASP A 388 -6.02 23.35 1.56
CA ASP A 388 -6.70 24.26 0.62
C ASP A 388 -6.99 23.50 -0.68
N PHE A 389 -8.11 22.80 -0.68
CA PHE A 389 -8.51 21.92 -1.79
C PHE A 389 -8.59 22.65 -3.14
N GLU A 390 -9.10 23.88 -3.15
CA GLU A 390 -9.28 24.63 -4.40
C GLU A 390 -7.93 25.00 -5.00
N ASN A 391 -7.03 25.58 -4.20
CA ASN A 391 -5.71 25.93 -4.68
C ASN A 391 -4.86 24.69 -5.00
N TYR A 392 -4.93 23.66 -4.16
CA TYR A 392 -4.26 22.38 -4.39
C TYR A 392 -4.65 21.77 -5.74
N THR A 393 -5.95 21.66 -6.03
CA THR A 393 -6.43 21.06 -7.29
C THR A 393 -6.06 21.90 -8.52
N ASN A 394 -5.92 23.22 -8.38
CA ASN A 394 -5.42 24.09 -9.46
C ASN A 394 -3.93 23.85 -9.72
N GLU A 395 -3.10 23.75 -8.68
CA GLU A 395 -1.67 23.46 -8.81
C GLU A 395 -1.42 22.05 -9.35
N PHE A 396 -2.16 21.06 -8.86
CA PHE A 396 -2.09 19.69 -9.34
C PHE A 396 -2.48 19.58 -10.82
N ALA A 397 -3.57 20.23 -11.23
CA ALA A 397 -3.97 20.27 -12.63
C ALA A 397 -2.90 20.97 -13.51
N ALA A 398 -2.31 22.07 -13.03
CA ALA A 398 -1.24 22.76 -13.75
C ALA A 398 -0.01 21.85 -13.92
N TYR A 399 0.39 21.13 -12.88
CA TYR A 399 1.46 20.13 -12.95
C TYR A 399 1.16 19.04 -13.99
N LEU A 400 -0.05 18.46 -13.97
CA LEU A 400 -0.47 17.46 -14.95
C LEU A 400 -0.48 18.00 -16.38
N GLY A 401 -0.85 19.26 -16.58
CA GLY A 401 -0.72 19.93 -17.88
C GLY A 401 0.74 20.02 -18.37
N GLN A 402 1.67 20.33 -17.46
CA GLN A 402 3.11 20.35 -17.78
C GLN A 402 3.63 18.94 -18.09
N VAL A 403 3.19 17.92 -17.34
CA VAL A 403 3.54 16.52 -17.61
C VAL A 403 2.99 16.08 -18.97
N ALA A 404 1.77 16.48 -19.34
CA ALA A 404 1.18 16.17 -20.63
C ALA A 404 1.98 16.73 -21.82
N ALA A 405 2.59 17.91 -21.65
CA ALA A 405 3.48 18.52 -22.65
C ALA A 405 4.77 17.72 -22.90
N LEU A 406 5.16 16.84 -21.96
CA LEU A 406 6.30 15.93 -22.13
C LEU A 406 5.99 14.72 -23.02
N GLY A 407 4.71 14.49 -23.33
CA GLY A 407 4.26 13.45 -24.28
C GLY A 407 4.15 12.02 -23.74
N PRO A 408 3.63 11.75 -22.52
CA PRO A 408 3.19 10.40 -22.17
C PRO A 408 1.96 10.00 -23.02
N GLU A 409 1.74 8.71 -23.24
CA GLU A 409 0.53 8.26 -23.94
C GLU A 409 -0.72 8.29 -23.05
N ALA A 410 -0.56 8.12 -21.73
CA ALA A 410 -1.67 8.20 -20.79
C ALA A 410 -1.26 8.74 -19.42
N ILE A 411 -2.21 9.40 -18.76
CA ILE A 411 -2.11 9.85 -17.37
C ILE A 411 -3.33 9.32 -16.60
N GLU A 412 -3.09 8.59 -15.53
CA GLU A 412 -4.09 8.26 -14.50
C GLU A 412 -4.06 9.34 -13.42
N VAL A 413 -5.22 9.98 -13.20
CA VAL A 413 -5.35 11.13 -12.31
C VAL A 413 -5.74 10.64 -10.91
N TRP A 414 -4.76 10.57 -10.02
CA TRP A 414 -4.83 10.02 -8.66
C TRP A 414 -4.83 8.49 -8.59
N ASN A 415 -4.66 7.96 -7.38
CA ASN A 415 -4.75 6.54 -7.06
C ASN A 415 -5.68 6.36 -5.85
N GLU A 416 -6.65 5.46 -5.95
CA GLU A 416 -7.56 5.08 -4.85
C GLU A 416 -8.18 6.27 -4.08
N PRO A 417 -8.79 7.26 -4.76
CA PRO A 417 -9.30 8.48 -4.12
C PRO A 417 -10.45 8.26 -3.13
N ASN A 418 -10.94 7.02 -3.00
CA ASN A 418 -12.05 6.63 -2.15
C ASN A 418 -11.62 6.11 -0.77
N ILE A 419 -10.34 6.14 -0.40
CA ILE A 419 -9.86 5.70 0.92
C ILE A 419 -8.99 6.76 1.60
N ASP A 420 -9.04 6.78 2.93
CA ASP A 420 -8.31 7.76 3.74
C ASP A 420 -6.78 7.66 3.65
N ARG A 421 -6.25 6.51 3.20
CA ARG A 421 -4.83 6.35 2.86
C ARG A 421 -4.38 7.31 1.77
N GLU A 422 -5.24 7.58 0.79
CA GLU A 422 -4.89 8.37 -0.40
C GLU A 422 -5.67 9.67 -0.51
N TRP A 423 -6.62 9.96 0.37
CA TRP A 423 -7.41 11.19 0.33
C TRP A 423 -7.73 11.67 1.75
N PRO A 424 -7.83 12.99 2.03
CA PRO A 424 -8.09 13.46 3.39
C PRO A 424 -9.40 12.92 3.96
N ALA A 425 -9.32 12.26 5.11
CA ALA A 425 -10.48 11.74 5.83
C ALA A 425 -11.51 12.85 6.09
N GLY A 426 -12.79 12.50 6.01
CA GLY A 426 -13.92 13.42 6.12
C GLY A 426 -14.24 14.20 4.85
N THR A 427 -13.38 14.16 3.83
CA THR A 427 -13.56 14.91 2.56
C THR A 427 -13.70 14.00 1.33
N ILE A 428 -13.72 12.68 1.54
CA ILE A 428 -13.79 11.67 0.50
C ILE A 428 -15.17 11.70 -0.16
N SER A 429 -15.20 12.01 -1.45
CA SER A 429 -16.40 11.94 -2.27
C SER A 429 -16.04 11.81 -3.75
N GLY A 430 -16.84 11.06 -4.50
CA GLY A 430 -16.72 11.04 -5.96
C GLY A 430 -17.00 12.41 -6.59
N GLY A 431 -17.76 13.27 -5.91
CA GLY A 431 -18.04 14.65 -6.34
C GLY A 431 -16.81 15.57 -6.25
N SER A 432 -16.14 15.60 -5.10
CA SER A 432 -14.90 16.39 -4.92
C SER A 432 -13.78 15.88 -5.81
N TYR A 433 -13.63 14.55 -5.94
CA TYR A 433 -12.72 13.96 -6.90
C TYR A 433 -13.02 14.39 -8.35
N THR A 434 -14.30 14.45 -8.74
CA THR A 434 -14.69 14.89 -10.09
C THR A 434 -14.32 16.36 -10.36
N GLN A 435 -14.33 17.23 -9.35
CA GLN A 435 -13.87 18.62 -9.50
C GLN A 435 -12.37 18.66 -9.84
N MET A 436 -11.55 17.88 -9.13
CA MET A 436 -10.12 17.75 -9.44
C MET A 436 -9.90 17.14 -10.83
N LEU A 437 -10.62 16.06 -11.16
CA LEU A 437 -10.55 15.39 -12.46
C LEU A 437 -10.91 16.34 -13.61
N ALA A 438 -11.93 17.19 -13.45
CA ALA A 438 -12.32 18.16 -14.47
C ALA A 438 -11.22 19.19 -14.76
N LYS A 439 -10.58 19.71 -13.71
CA LYS A 439 -9.44 20.63 -13.84
C LYS A 439 -8.24 19.94 -14.51
N ALA A 440 -7.90 18.73 -14.05
CA ALA A 440 -6.81 17.93 -14.59
C ALA A 440 -7.03 17.61 -16.08
N TYR A 441 -8.23 17.12 -16.45
CA TYR A 441 -8.58 16.81 -17.83
C TYR A 441 -8.37 18.03 -18.74
N ASN A 442 -8.88 19.18 -18.34
CA ASN A 442 -8.75 20.40 -19.13
C ASN A 442 -7.30 20.86 -19.27
N ALA A 443 -6.52 20.82 -18.18
CA ALA A 443 -5.11 21.19 -18.22
C ALA A 443 -4.27 20.23 -19.09
N ILE A 444 -4.52 18.92 -18.98
CA ILE A 444 -3.86 17.89 -19.80
C ILE A 444 -4.22 18.11 -21.28
N LYS A 445 -5.51 18.17 -21.62
CA LYS A 445 -5.95 18.28 -23.01
C LYS A 445 -5.56 19.59 -23.68
N ALA A 446 -5.46 20.69 -22.92
CA ALA A 446 -5.00 21.98 -23.44
C ALA A 446 -3.50 21.96 -23.82
N ASN A 447 -2.69 21.18 -23.12
CA ASN A 447 -1.25 21.06 -23.41
C ASN A 447 -0.95 19.95 -24.41
N ASN A 448 -1.70 18.84 -24.36
CA ASN A 448 -1.58 17.73 -25.29
C ASN A 448 -2.89 16.93 -25.36
N SER A 449 -3.68 17.17 -26.41
CA SER A 449 -4.97 16.50 -26.61
C SER A 449 -4.87 15.00 -26.92
N GLY A 450 -3.68 14.52 -27.31
CA GLY A 450 -3.39 13.12 -27.60
C GLY A 450 -3.21 12.24 -26.36
N VAL A 451 -2.95 12.83 -25.19
CA VAL A 451 -2.78 12.07 -23.93
C VAL A 451 -4.12 11.50 -23.50
N MET A 452 -4.19 10.19 -23.28
CA MET A 452 -5.38 9.54 -22.73
C MET A 452 -5.49 9.85 -21.23
N VAL A 453 -6.61 10.44 -20.81
CA VAL A 453 -6.87 10.74 -19.40
C VAL A 453 -7.69 9.60 -18.80
N ILE A 454 -7.12 8.91 -17.82
CA ILE A 454 -7.76 7.85 -17.06
C ILE A 454 -8.16 8.42 -15.69
N SER A 455 -9.40 8.19 -15.24
CA SER A 455 -9.71 8.50 -13.84
C SER A 455 -8.88 7.62 -12.91
N GLY A 456 -8.51 8.12 -11.74
CA GLY A 456 -7.97 7.32 -10.67
C GLY A 456 -8.93 6.19 -10.33
N ALA A 457 -8.40 4.97 -10.30
CA ALA A 457 -9.15 3.80 -9.90
C ALA A 457 -9.46 3.87 -8.39
N PRO A 458 -10.73 3.77 -7.96
CA PRO A 458 -11.06 3.52 -6.58
C PRO A 458 -10.45 2.21 -6.08
N ALA A 459 -10.04 2.16 -4.82
CA ALA A 459 -9.76 0.91 -4.12
C ALA A 459 -11.01 0.02 -4.17
N PRO A 460 -10.89 -1.24 -4.61
CA PRO A 460 -12.01 -2.16 -4.69
C PRO A 460 -12.39 -2.59 -3.29
N THR A 461 -13.52 -2.11 -2.78
CA THR A 461 -13.89 -2.36 -1.38
C THR A 461 -15.40 -2.39 -1.19
N GLY A 462 -15.83 -3.30 -0.32
CA GLY A 462 -17.17 -3.33 0.29
C GLY A 462 -17.13 -3.07 1.79
N PHE A 463 -15.98 -2.58 2.28
CA PHE A 463 -15.68 -2.41 3.69
C PHE A 463 -16.61 -1.38 4.35
N PHE A 464 -17.07 -0.39 3.59
CA PHE A 464 -17.91 0.70 4.06
C PHE A 464 -19.42 0.42 3.96
N GLY A 465 -19.80 -0.85 3.77
CA GLY A 465 -21.21 -1.30 3.87
C GLY A 465 -22.13 -0.80 2.77
N GLY A 466 -21.59 -0.49 1.58
CA GLY A 466 -22.30 0.11 0.46
C GLY A 466 -22.53 1.61 0.64
N SER A 467 -21.63 2.32 1.33
CA SER A 467 -21.78 3.74 1.65
C SER A 467 -20.44 4.50 1.57
N CYS A 468 -20.50 5.84 1.69
CA CYS A 468 -19.33 6.65 2.04
C CYS A 468 -19.37 6.99 3.54
N THR A 469 -18.21 6.90 4.18
CA THR A 469 -17.93 7.28 5.56
C THR A 469 -16.83 8.36 5.59
N ALA A 470 -16.44 8.82 6.78
CA ALA A 470 -15.30 9.72 6.91
C ALA A 470 -13.97 9.07 6.47
N SER A 471 -13.80 7.76 6.68
CA SER A 471 -12.54 7.05 6.39
C SER A 471 -12.47 6.47 4.98
N GLY A 472 -13.56 6.54 4.21
CA GLY A 472 -13.57 6.09 2.83
C GLY A 472 -14.95 5.75 2.31
N CYS A 473 -15.00 5.32 1.06
CA CYS A 473 -16.23 5.07 0.33
C CYS A 473 -16.12 3.81 -0.51
N ASP A 474 -17.15 2.97 -0.47
CA ASP A 474 -17.21 1.82 -1.37
C ASP A 474 -17.30 2.29 -2.82
N ASP A 475 -16.61 1.57 -3.70
CA ASP A 475 -16.32 2.01 -5.05
C ASP A 475 -17.59 2.17 -5.90
N ASN A 476 -18.62 1.34 -5.69
CA ASN A 476 -19.93 1.53 -6.34
C ASN A 476 -20.57 2.89 -6.02
N VAL A 477 -20.50 3.35 -4.77
CA VAL A 477 -21.07 4.63 -4.34
C VAL A 477 -20.21 5.78 -4.84
N PHE A 478 -18.89 5.64 -4.76
CA PHE A 478 -17.96 6.64 -5.27
C PHE A 478 -18.14 6.88 -6.78
N LEU A 479 -18.25 5.81 -7.57
CA LEU A 479 -18.53 5.87 -9.01
C LEU A 479 -19.89 6.50 -9.31
N ALA A 480 -20.93 6.19 -8.53
CA ALA A 480 -22.25 6.83 -8.69
C ALA A 480 -22.18 8.34 -8.42
N GLN A 481 -21.42 8.76 -7.40
CA GLN A 481 -21.18 10.19 -7.13
C GLN A 481 -20.40 10.86 -8.28
N MET A 482 -19.39 10.19 -8.83
CA MET A 482 -18.67 10.68 -10.02
C MET A 482 -19.59 10.85 -11.23
N ALA A 483 -20.44 9.85 -11.51
CA ALA A 483 -21.40 9.90 -12.60
C ALA A 483 -22.37 11.07 -12.45
N ASN A 484 -22.93 11.26 -11.24
CA ASN A 484 -23.82 12.38 -10.92
C ASN A 484 -23.12 13.74 -11.04
N ALA A 485 -21.82 13.82 -10.75
CA ALA A 485 -21.01 15.03 -10.90
C ALA A 485 -20.57 15.29 -12.36
N GLY A 486 -20.90 14.40 -13.30
CA GLY A 486 -20.59 14.54 -14.72
C GLY A 486 -19.20 14.05 -15.14
N ALA A 487 -18.55 13.20 -14.33
CA ALA A 487 -17.17 12.75 -14.58
C ALA A 487 -16.92 12.14 -15.95
N ALA A 488 -17.94 11.55 -16.60
CA ALA A 488 -17.81 11.03 -17.96
C ALA A 488 -17.29 12.08 -18.95
N GLN A 489 -17.54 13.37 -18.73
CA GLN A 489 -17.05 14.45 -19.59
C GLN A 489 -15.54 14.73 -19.45
N TYR A 490 -14.89 14.19 -18.41
CA TYR A 490 -13.52 14.55 -18.01
C TYR A 490 -12.60 13.33 -17.88
N MET A 491 -12.91 12.23 -18.57
CA MET A 491 -12.04 11.06 -18.67
C MET A 491 -12.29 10.32 -19.98
N ASP A 492 -11.24 9.76 -20.54
CA ASP A 492 -11.29 8.96 -21.76
C ASP A 492 -11.66 7.50 -21.45
N CYS A 493 -11.22 6.98 -20.31
CA CYS A 493 -11.68 5.72 -19.73
C CYS A 493 -11.75 5.82 -18.20
N VAL A 494 -12.62 4.98 -17.61
CA VAL A 494 -12.70 4.85 -16.14
C VAL A 494 -11.59 3.91 -15.66
N GLY A 495 -10.75 4.38 -14.75
CA GLY A 495 -9.74 3.54 -14.07
C GLY A 495 -10.38 2.54 -13.13
N ALA A 496 -9.81 1.34 -13.05
CA ALA A 496 -10.29 0.27 -12.17
C ALA A 496 -9.13 -0.62 -11.69
N HIS A 497 -9.23 -1.11 -10.46
CA HIS A 497 -8.32 -2.08 -9.85
C HIS A 497 -9.03 -3.41 -9.64
N TYR A 498 -8.47 -4.52 -10.12
CA TYR A 498 -8.98 -5.87 -9.82
C TYR A 498 -7.86 -6.75 -9.27
N ASN A 499 -7.70 -6.74 -7.95
CA ASN A 499 -6.60 -7.39 -7.25
C ASN A 499 -7.06 -8.42 -6.20
N GLU A 500 -8.36 -8.67 -6.06
CA GLU A 500 -8.90 -9.57 -5.01
C GLU A 500 -9.24 -10.99 -5.50
N GLY A 501 -8.99 -11.34 -6.77
CA GLY A 501 -9.45 -12.60 -7.35
C GLY A 501 -8.75 -13.84 -6.77
N ILE A 502 -9.51 -14.87 -6.40
CA ILE A 502 -9.01 -16.23 -6.02
C ILE A 502 -9.74 -17.37 -6.75
N ILE A 503 -10.45 -17.03 -7.82
CA ILE A 503 -11.17 -17.97 -8.67
C ILE A 503 -11.01 -17.54 -10.13
N SER A 504 -11.38 -18.43 -11.07
CA SER A 504 -11.36 -18.11 -12.50
C SER A 504 -12.19 -16.86 -12.83
N PRO A 505 -11.70 -15.95 -13.71
CA PRO A 505 -12.45 -14.77 -14.15
C PRO A 505 -13.73 -15.10 -14.94
N ASP A 506 -13.91 -16.35 -15.39
CA ASP A 506 -15.17 -16.80 -15.97
C ASP A 506 -16.30 -16.91 -14.94
N ASN A 507 -15.94 -17.11 -13.68
CA ASN A 507 -16.89 -17.34 -12.62
C ASN A 507 -17.52 -16.01 -12.17
N ARG A 508 -18.83 -16.06 -11.93
CA ARG A 508 -19.62 -14.97 -11.33
C ARG A 508 -20.13 -15.29 -9.92
N SER A 509 -19.78 -16.47 -9.42
CA SER A 509 -20.14 -16.98 -8.10
C SER A 509 -19.11 -18.01 -7.63
N GLY A 510 -19.16 -18.40 -6.35
CA GLY A 510 -18.34 -19.49 -5.81
C GLY A 510 -17.07 -19.05 -5.11
N ASP A 511 -16.87 -17.74 -4.90
CA ASP A 511 -15.83 -17.27 -3.98
C ASP A 511 -16.21 -17.63 -2.53
N PRO A 512 -15.34 -18.31 -1.76
CA PRO A 512 -15.65 -18.75 -0.39
C PRO A 512 -15.87 -17.59 0.58
N ARG A 513 -15.44 -16.37 0.25
CA ARG A 513 -15.66 -15.17 1.06
C ARG A 513 -17.07 -14.61 0.89
N GLY A 514 -17.84 -15.07 -0.11
CA GLY A 514 -19.21 -14.65 -0.43
C GLY A 514 -19.39 -13.93 -1.79
N GLY A 515 -20.55 -13.30 -2.01
CA GLY A 515 -20.99 -12.79 -3.32
C GLY A 515 -20.63 -11.34 -3.69
N HIS A 516 -19.70 -10.68 -3.01
CA HIS A 516 -19.35 -9.28 -3.32
C HIS A 516 -18.75 -9.14 -4.74
N TYR A 517 -19.16 -8.11 -5.51
CA TYR A 517 -18.78 -7.99 -6.93
C TYR A 517 -17.27 -7.81 -7.13
N THR A 518 -16.56 -7.22 -6.16
CA THR A 518 -15.09 -7.01 -6.21
C THR A 518 -14.30 -8.30 -6.35
N ARG A 519 -14.91 -9.43 -5.99
CA ARG A 519 -14.27 -10.76 -6.05
C ARG A 519 -14.32 -11.38 -7.43
N TYR A 520 -15.19 -10.88 -8.31
CA TYR A 520 -15.44 -11.44 -9.63
C TYR A 520 -15.03 -10.44 -10.72
N PHE A 521 -14.18 -10.88 -11.65
CA PHE A 521 -13.73 -10.07 -12.79
C PHE A 521 -14.91 -9.39 -13.50
N TRP A 522 -15.95 -10.17 -13.84
CA TRP A 522 -17.13 -9.63 -14.50
C TRP A 522 -17.97 -8.72 -13.61
N GLY A 523 -18.02 -8.98 -12.30
CA GLY A 523 -18.74 -8.12 -11.36
C GLY A 523 -18.16 -6.71 -11.35
N MET A 524 -16.83 -6.61 -11.27
CA MET A 524 -16.10 -5.35 -11.37
C MET A 524 -16.26 -4.69 -12.74
N LEU A 525 -16.04 -5.43 -13.84
CA LEU A 525 -16.16 -4.87 -15.19
C LEU A 525 -17.56 -4.34 -15.47
N ASP A 526 -18.60 -5.08 -15.08
CA ASP A 526 -20.00 -4.68 -15.28
C ASP A 526 -20.32 -3.43 -14.45
N LEU A 527 -19.88 -3.35 -13.19
CA LEU A 527 -20.14 -2.17 -12.36
C LEU A 527 -19.50 -0.91 -12.95
N TYR A 528 -18.21 -0.94 -13.25
CA TYR A 528 -17.46 0.25 -13.69
C TYR A 528 -17.91 0.73 -15.06
N TYR A 529 -18.16 -0.18 -16.00
CA TYR A 529 -18.66 0.17 -17.32
C TYR A 529 -20.08 0.78 -17.26
N ASN A 530 -20.97 0.19 -16.44
CA ASN A 530 -22.36 0.62 -16.36
C ASN A 530 -22.56 1.86 -15.49
N ALA A 531 -21.65 2.18 -14.57
CA ALA A 531 -21.71 3.41 -13.77
C ALA A 531 -21.79 4.68 -14.63
N PHE A 532 -21.26 4.63 -15.85
CA PHE A 532 -21.30 5.73 -16.83
C PHE A 532 -22.18 5.40 -18.05
N GLY A 533 -23.15 4.49 -17.89
CA GLY A 533 -24.09 4.09 -18.95
C GLY A 533 -23.43 3.48 -20.18
N GLY A 534 -22.24 2.89 -20.03
CA GLY A 534 -21.45 2.35 -21.15
C GLY A 534 -20.83 3.42 -22.07
N SER A 535 -20.91 4.70 -21.70
CA SER A 535 -20.32 5.79 -22.49
C SER A 535 -18.78 5.82 -22.41
N ARG A 536 -18.18 5.14 -21.43
CA ARG A 536 -16.73 5.06 -21.22
C ARG A 536 -16.29 3.62 -21.07
N LYS A 537 -15.22 3.28 -21.79
CA LYS A 537 -14.52 2.01 -21.60
C LYS A 537 -13.82 2.00 -20.24
N VAL A 538 -13.55 0.80 -19.73
CA VAL A 538 -12.74 0.57 -18.53
C VAL A 538 -11.26 0.51 -18.93
N CYS A 539 -10.40 1.09 -18.10
CA CYS A 539 -8.98 0.87 -18.11
C CYS A 539 -8.60 0.20 -16.80
N TRP A 540 -8.19 -1.08 -16.85
CA TRP A 540 -7.59 -1.70 -15.67
C TRP A 540 -6.21 -1.07 -15.49
N THR A 541 -6.08 -0.21 -14.50
CA THR A 541 -4.79 0.40 -14.15
C THR A 541 -4.01 -0.48 -13.19
N GLU A 542 -4.69 -1.47 -12.60
CA GLU A 542 -4.15 -2.65 -11.95
C GLU A 542 -5.09 -3.86 -12.13
N LEU A 543 -4.54 -4.97 -12.59
CA LEU A 543 -5.22 -6.27 -12.58
C LEU A 543 -4.23 -7.35 -12.16
N GLY A 544 -4.55 -8.06 -11.07
CA GLY A 544 -3.67 -9.07 -10.50
C GLY A 544 -4.42 -10.20 -9.80
N TYR A 545 -3.75 -11.35 -9.71
CA TYR A 545 -4.14 -12.48 -8.87
C TYR A 545 -2.98 -12.78 -7.93
N LEU A 546 -3.22 -12.86 -6.62
CA LEU A 546 -2.16 -13.10 -5.65
C LEU A 546 -1.84 -14.60 -5.54
N SER A 547 -0.58 -15.00 -5.65
CA SER A 547 -0.12 -16.35 -5.31
C SER A 547 1.12 -16.33 -4.39
N PRO A 548 1.12 -17.12 -3.30
CA PRO A 548 2.31 -17.28 -2.45
C PRO A 548 3.37 -18.22 -3.02
N GLU A 549 3.07 -19.01 -4.06
CA GLU A 549 3.98 -20.04 -4.55
C GLU A 549 5.29 -19.45 -5.08
N GLY A 550 6.42 -19.98 -4.60
CA GLY A 550 7.76 -19.45 -4.90
C GLY A 550 8.24 -18.36 -3.94
N TYR A 551 7.42 -17.95 -2.97
CA TYR A 551 7.79 -17.04 -1.87
C TYR A 551 7.68 -17.77 -0.52
N GLY A 552 6.83 -17.28 0.38
CA GLY A 552 6.57 -17.83 1.70
C GLY A 552 5.09 -17.69 2.09
N GLN A 553 4.81 -17.76 3.39
CA GLN A 553 3.45 -17.57 3.89
C GLN A 553 3.00 -16.12 3.67
N LEU A 554 1.74 -15.94 3.24
CA LEU A 554 1.15 -14.61 3.11
C LEU A 554 0.95 -13.98 4.49
N PRO A 555 1.12 -12.65 4.60
CA PRO A 555 0.70 -11.92 5.80
C PRO A 555 -0.81 -12.15 6.06
N PRO A 556 -1.26 -12.10 7.32
CA PRO A 556 -2.65 -12.44 7.68
C PRO A 556 -3.72 -11.68 6.89
N ALA A 557 -3.50 -10.39 6.60
CA ALA A 557 -4.42 -9.56 5.80
C ALA A 557 -4.65 -10.08 4.37
N PHE A 558 -3.71 -10.89 3.85
CA PHE A 558 -3.75 -11.48 2.51
C PHE A 558 -3.94 -13.00 2.54
N GLY A 559 -4.17 -13.60 3.71
CA GLY A 559 -4.34 -15.05 3.87
C GLY A 559 -5.47 -15.65 3.02
N TRP A 560 -6.42 -14.83 2.57
CA TRP A 560 -7.48 -15.22 1.65
C TRP A 560 -6.97 -15.76 0.30
N ALA A 561 -5.76 -15.41 -0.13
CA ALA A 561 -5.14 -15.91 -1.36
C ALA A 561 -4.24 -17.14 -1.15
N GLY A 562 -4.15 -17.68 0.07
CA GLY A 562 -3.21 -18.74 0.42
C GLY A 562 -3.37 -20.03 -0.39
N GLY A 563 -4.54 -20.26 -0.98
CA GLY A 563 -4.83 -21.42 -1.83
C GLY A 563 -4.63 -21.20 -3.34
N THR A 564 -4.28 -20.00 -3.79
CA THR A 564 -4.10 -19.70 -5.21
C THR A 564 -2.75 -20.20 -5.70
N THR A 565 -2.75 -21.17 -6.60
CA THR A 565 -1.50 -21.73 -7.16
C THR A 565 -0.90 -20.80 -8.24
N LEU A 566 0.39 -20.96 -8.53
CA LEU A 566 1.07 -20.23 -9.61
C LEU A 566 0.48 -20.56 -10.99
N ALA A 567 0.03 -21.81 -11.17
CA ALA A 567 -0.67 -22.22 -12.38
C ALA A 567 -2.00 -21.48 -12.55
N GLN A 568 -2.79 -21.36 -11.47
CA GLN A 568 -4.03 -20.58 -11.46
C GLN A 568 -3.78 -19.09 -11.71
N HIS A 569 -2.80 -18.50 -11.03
CA HIS A 569 -2.36 -17.13 -11.27
C HIS A 569 -2.07 -16.89 -12.76
N ALA A 570 -1.25 -17.73 -13.38
CA ALA A 570 -0.86 -17.58 -14.78
C ALA A 570 -2.04 -17.76 -15.75
N GLU A 571 -2.85 -18.80 -15.53
CA GLU A 571 -4.04 -19.09 -16.35
C GLU A 571 -5.06 -17.95 -16.26
N TRP A 572 -5.36 -17.47 -15.05
CA TRP A 572 -6.38 -16.46 -14.82
C TRP A 572 -5.99 -15.09 -15.35
N LEU A 573 -4.71 -14.71 -15.31
CA LEU A 573 -4.23 -13.48 -15.97
C LEU A 573 -4.43 -13.56 -17.51
N GLY A 574 -4.04 -14.68 -18.13
CA GLY A 574 -4.27 -14.91 -19.55
C GLY A 574 -5.77 -14.88 -19.91
N ARG A 575 -6.61 -15.50 -19.07
CA ARG A 575 -8.06 -15.52 -19.26
C ARG A 575 -8.69 -14.13 -19.10
N ALA A 576 -8.32 -13.37 -18.06
CA ALA A 576 -8.81 -12.02 -17.82
C ALA A 576 -8.43 -11.05 -18.95
N SER A 577 -7.22 -11.19 -19.52
CA SER A 577 -6.80 -10.42 -20.70
C SER A 577 -7.66 -10.72 -21.92
N ARG A 578 -7.93 -12.01 -22.21
CA ARG A 578 -8.81 -12.41 -23.31
C ARG A 578 -10.23 -11.87 -23.13
N LEU A 579 -10.80 -12.03 -21.93
CA LEU A 579 -12.15 -11.54 -21.63
C LEU A 579 -12.24 -10.01 -21.73
N SER A 580 -11.21 -9.29 -21.27
CA SER A 580 -11.10 -7.84 -21.41
C SER A 580 -11.15 -7.43 -22.88
N ARG A 581 -10.34 -8.05 -23.74
CA ARG A 581 -10.32 -7.82 -25.18
C ARG A 581 -11.67 -8.12 -25.84
N ASP A 582 -12.17 -9.34 -25.64
CA ASP A 582 -13.35 -9.86 -26.35
C ASP A 582 -14.64 -9.14 -25.93
N SER A 583 -14.68 -8.55 -24.73
CA SER A 583 -15.84 -7.79 -24.25
C SER A 583 -16.12 -6.51 -25.06
N GLY A 584 -15.09 -5.92 -25.68
CA GLY A 584 -15.15 -4.58 -26.28
C GLY A 584 -15.30 -3.43 -25.27
N ARG A 585 -15.35 -3.72 -23.96
CA ARG A 585 -15.58 -2.75 -22.88
C ARG A 585 -14.30 -2.24 -22.24
N VAL A 586 -13.17 -2.90 -22.47
CA VAL A 586 -11.86 -2.55 -21.91
C VAL A 586 -11.00 -1.88 -22.98
N ARG A 587 -10.37 -0.76 -22.63
CA ARG A 587 -9.43 -0.03 -23.49
C ARG A 587 -7.98 -0.44 -23.24
N LEU A 588 -7.60 -0.56 -21.98
CA LEU A 588 -6.24 -0.84 -21.53
C LEU A 588 -6.29 -1.78 -20.34
N MET A 589 -5.37 -2.74 -20.29
CA MET A 589 -5.15 -3.58 -19.13
C MET A 589 -3.69 -3.52 -18.70
N ILE A 590 -3.44 -3.01 -17.50
CA ILE A 590 -2.14 -3.00 -16.85
C ILE A 590 -2.12 -4.14 -15.84
N ILE A 591 -1.21 -5.09 -16.03
CA ILE A 591 -0.96 -6.15 -15.05
C ILE A 591 -0.34 -5.54 -13.81
N TRP A 592 -0.92 -5.85 -12.64
CA TRP A 592 -0.29 -5.69 -11.34
C TRP A 592 0.29 -7.04 -10.95
N ASN A 593 1.60 -7.26 -11.06
CA ASN A 593 2.63 -6.38 -11.63
C ASN A 593 3.67 -7.20 -12.42
N VAL A 594 4.72 -6.56 -12.96
CA VAL A 594 5.73 -7.28 -13.74
C VAL A 594 6.78 -7.93 -12.85
N ASP A 595 7.48 -7.15 -12.04
CA ASP A 595 8.78 -7.53 -11.45
C ASP A 595 9.00 -7.06 -10.00
N PHE A 596 7.93 -6.71 -9.28
CA PHE A 596 8.06 -6.29 -7.88
C PHE A 596 8.47 -7.50 -7.02
N ARG A 597 9.28 -7.26 -5.99
CA ARG A 597 9.81 -8.32 -5.12
C ARG A 597 9.34 -8.24 -3.67
N ASN A 598 8.71 -7.13 -3.27
CA ASN A 598 8.25 -6.95 -1.89
C ASN A 598 7.26 -8.05 -1.51
N PHE A 599 7.54 -8.79 -0.44
CA PHE A 599 6.68 -9.87 0.07
C PHE A 599 6.43 -9.73 1.58
N GLY A 600 6.47 -8.50 2.09
CA GLY A 600 6.19 -8.16 3.49
C GLY A 600 4.70 -7.95 3.72
N ASP A 601 4.34 -6.92 4.52
CA ASP A 601 2.96 -6.58 4.88
C ASP A 601 2.06 -6.31 3.66
N ASP A 602 2.65 -5.82 2.56
CA ASP A 602 2.03 -5.73 1.24
C ASP A 602 2.75 -6.67 0.27
N PRO A 603 2.23 -7.89 0.00
CA PRO A 603 2.94 -8.94 -0.71
C PRO A 603 2.89 -8.76 -2.24
N MET A 604 3.29 -7.59 -2.73
CA MET A 604 3.28 -7.20 -4.15
C MET A 604 4.00 -8.21 -5.08
N GLY A 605 5.07 -8.86 -4.60
CA GLY A 605 5.79 -9.88 -5.35
C GLY A 605 4.95 -11.12 -5.64
N GLY A 606 3.97 -11.43 -4.80
CA GLY A 606 3.03 -12.52 -5.06
C GLY A 606 2.13 -12.28 -6.28
N TYR A 607 1.96 -11.01 -6.69
CA TYR A 607 1.25 -10.60 -7.90
C TYR A 607 2.15 -10.52 -9.14
N ALA A 608 3.47 -10.54 -8.99
CA ALA A 608 4.40 -10.35 -10.10
C ALA A 608 4.37 -11.54 -11.09
N ILE A 609 4.34 -11.24 -12.39
CA ILE A 609 4.42 -12.29 -13.43
C ILE A 609 5.83 -12.89 -13.53
N ILE A 610 6.85 -12.10 -13.20
CA ILE A 610 8.22 -12.57 -13.08
C ILE A 610 8.40 -13.12 -11.67
N ARG A 611 8.75 -14.40 -11.59
CA ARG A 611 8.91 -15.11 -10.32
C ARG A 611 10.33 -14.95 -9.77
N PRO A 612 10.58 -15.27 -8.48
CA PRO A 612 11.90 -15.11 -7.87
C PRO A 612 13.03 -15.88 -8.57
N ASP A 613 12.71 -16.97 -9.26
CA ASP A 613 13.65 -17.76 -10.06
C ASP A 613 13.90 -17.17 -11.48
N GLY A 614 13.28 -16.04 -11.80
CA GLY A 614 13.37 -15.37 -13.10
C GLY A 614 12.42 -15.92 -14.16
N SER A 615 11.61 -16.94 -13.85
CA SER A 615 10.63 -17.48 -14.79
C SER A 615 9.42 -16.56 -14.97
N CYS A 616 8.72 -16.69 -16.11
CA CYS A 616 7.45 -16.01 -16.37
C CYS A 616 6.35 -16.99 -16.80
N PRO A 617 5.72 -17.74 -15.86
CA PRO A 617 4.66 -18.68 -16.18
C PRO A 617 3.43 -18.03 -16.85
N ALA A 618 3.14 -16.76 -16.53
CA ALA A 618 2.01 -16.02 -17.10
C ALA A 618 2.28 -15.50 -18.53
N CYS A 619 3.53 -15.42 -18.98
CA CYS A 619 3.87 -14.87 -20.30
C CYS A 619 3.23 -15.66 -21.44
N GLY A 620 3.23 -17.00 -21.37
CA GLY A 620 2.58 -17.86 -22.37
C GLY A 620 1.06 -17.65 -22.47
N PRO A 621 0.31 -17.79 -21.36
CA PRO A 621 -1.12 -17.49 -21.31
C PRO A 621 -1.48 -16.07 -21.79
N LEU A 622 -0.70 -15.06 -21.40
CA LEU A 622 -0.90 -13.67 -21.85
C LEU A 622 -0.65 -13.52 -23.35
N ALA A 623 0.43 -14.09 -23.89
CA ALA A 623 0.71 -14.08 -25.32
C ALA A 623 -0.43 -14.70 -26.16
N ALA A 624 -1.03 -15.78 -25.65
CA ALA A 624 -2.16 -16.44 -26.29
C ALA A 624 -3.49 -15.66 -26.16
N SER A 625 -3.54 -14.64 -25.30
CA SER A 625 -4.75 -13.83 -25.06
C SER A 625 -4.86 -12.61 -25.97
N VAL A 626 -3.73 -12.14 -26.51
CA VAL A 626 -3.66 -10.93 -27.36
C VAL A 626 -3.76 -11.22 -28.86
N GLN A 627 -3.53 -12.47 -29.27
CA GLN A 627 -3.74 -12.99 -30.63
C GLN A 627 -5.21 -13.28 -30.87
#